data_AF-A0A1J3J3P3-F1
#
_entry.id   AF-A0A1J3J3P3-F1
#
_cell.length_a   1.000
_cell.length_b   1.000
_cell.length_c   1.000
_cell.angle_alpha   90.00
_cell.angle_beta   90.00
_cell.angle_gamma   90.00
#
_symmetry.space_group_name_H-M   'P 1'
#
loop_
_entity.id
_entity.type
_entity.pdbx_description
1 polymer ?
#
loop_
_entity_poly.entity_id
_entity_poly.type
_entity_poly.pdbx_seq_one_letter_code
_entity_poly.pdbx_strand_id
1 'polypeptide(L)' 'SLCSISMKSRRSRSRQSGRCRASDNQVAELAFKLQHLIPQSYLRSFDKVPASKILEETCNYIENLHRDVDNLSDQLSEVL' A
#
# COMPACT_ATOMS: atom_id res chain seq x y z
N SER A 1 -21.82 -16.47 -3.71
CA SER A 1 -20.85 -15.62 -4.43
C SER A 1 -19.77 -15.21 -3.45
N LEU A 2 -18.59 -15.83 -3.55
CA LEU A 2 -17.51 -15.80 -2.57
C LEU A 2 -16.68 -14.51 -2.71
N CYS A 3 -16.49 -13.79 -1.61
CA CYS A 3 -15.59 -12.64 -1.54
C CYS A 3 -14.17 -13.16 -1.27
N SER A 4 -13.40 -13.39 -2.34
CA SER A 4 -12.00 -13.79 -2.26
C SER A 4 -11.12 -12.55 -2.12
N ILE A 5 -10.77 -12.17 -0.88
CA ILE A 5 -9.60 -11.32 -0.65
C ILE A 5 -8.44 -12.28 -0.40
N SER A 6 -7.68 -12.57 -1.46
CA SER A 6 -6.45 -13.35 -1.38
C SER A 6 -5.28 -12.39 -1.19
N MET A 7 -4.83 -12.23 0.06
CA MET A 7 -3.50 -11.74 0.37
C MET A 7 -2.76 -12.83 1.13
N LYS A 8 -1.61 -13.22 0.60
CA LYS A 8 -0.86 -14.41 0.99
C LYS A 8 -0.12 -14.19 2.31
N SER A 9 -0.11 -15.24 3.12
CA SER A 9 0.83 -15.56 4.21
C SER A 9 0.43 -15.22 5.67
N ARG A 10 0.14 -16.32 6.37
CA ARG A 10 0.41 -16.69 7.77
C ARG A 10 -0.41 -16.07 8.93
N ARG A 11 -1.43 -16.87 9.31
CA ARG A 11 -1.84 -17.28 10.67
C ARG A 11 -1.70 -16.23 11.78
N SER A 12 -2.82 -15.61 12.14
CA SER A 12 -3.24 -15.48 13.53
C SER A 12 -4.76 -15.29 13.61
N ARG A 13 -5.40 -16.17 14.39
CA ARG A 13 -6.84 -16.13 14.64
C ARG A 13 -7.13 -14.96 15.59
N SER A 14 -7.91 -13.99 15.14
CA SER A 14 -8.74 -13.20 16.04
C SER A 14 -10.10 -12.98 15.39
N ARG A 15 -11.12 -13.16 16.22
CA ARG A 15 -12.54 -13.15 15.89
C ARG A 15 -12.98 -11.69 15.76
N GLN A 16 -13.40 -11.26 14.57
CA GLN A 16 -14.48 -10.28 14.44
C GLN A 16 -15.06 -10.34 13.03
N SER A 17 -16.05 -11.21 12.85
CA SER A 17 -16.98 -11.15 11.73
C SER A 17 -17.90 -9.94 11.91
N GLY A 18 -17.36 -8.78 11.61
CA GLY A 18 -18.07 -7.56 11.27
C GLY A 18 -17.34 -6.99 10.08
N ARG A 19 -17.83 -7.24 8.85
CA ARG A 19 -17.34 -6.49 7.70
C ARG A 19 -17.68 -5.04 8.00
N CYS A 20 -16.69 -4.27 8.46
CA CYS A 20 -16.76 -2.84 8.54
C CYS A 20 -17.34 -2.39 7.20
N ARG A 21 -18.54 -1.80 7.21
CA ARG A 21 -18.81 -0.75 6.24
C ARG A 21 -17.80 0.32 6.60
N ALA A 22 -16.58 0.20 6.09
CA ALA A 22 -15.63 1.29 6.13
C ALA A 22 -16.38 2.44 5.49
N SER A 23 -16.74 3.44 6.29
CA SER A 23 -17.47 4.59 5.77
C SER A 23 -16.58 5.24 4.71
N ASP A 24 -17.17 5.79 3.66
CA ASP A 24 -16.40 6.45 2.58
C ASP A 24 -15.44 7.51 3.17
N ASN A 25 -15.81 8.14 4.28
CA ASN A 25 -14.96 9.06 5.05
C ASN A 25 -13.67 8.40 5.58
N GLN A 26 -13.75 7.18 6.11
CA GLN A 26 -12.58 6.44 6.60
C GLN A 26 -11.67 6.04 5.45
N VAL A 27 -12.24 5.65 4.31
CA VAL A 27 -11.49 5.33 3.09
C VAL A 27 -10.78 6.59 2.55
N ALA A 28 -11.48 7.72 2.53
CA ALA A 28 -10.92 9.00 2.11
C ALA A 28 -9.79 9.48 3.04
N GLU A 29 -9.95 9.36 4.36
CA GLU A 29 -8.92 9.73 5.34
C GLU A 29 -7.65 8.88 5.16
N LEU A 30 -7.82 7.56 4.96
CA LEU A 30 -6.71 6.66 4.69
C LEU A 30 -6.03 6.98 3.37
N ALA A 31 -6.80 7.23 2.30
CA ALA A 31 -6.25 7.62 1.01
C ALA A 31 -5.45 8.93 1.12
N PHE A 32 -5.94 9.91 1.88
CA PHE A 32 -5.23 11.16 2.14
C PHE A 32 -3.89 10.92 2.86
N LYS A 33 -3.88 10.09 3.90
CA LYS A 33 -2.64 9.71 4.60
C LYS A 33 -1.65 8.99 3.68
N LEU A 34 -2.12 8.08 2.84
CA LEU A 34 -1.28 7.36 1.88
C LEU A 34 -0.69 8.28 0.81
N GLN A 35 -1.49 9.21 0.30
CA GLN A 35 -1.05 10.22 -0.66
C GLN A 35 0.15 11.04 -0.15
N HIS A 36 0.25 11.30 1.16
CA HIS A 36 1.40 11.99 1.75
C HIS A 36 2.68 11.15 1.85
N LEU A 37 2.57 9.81 1.74
CA LEU A 37 3.71 8.90 1.84
C LEU A 37 4.31 8.55 0.47
N ILE A 38 3.58 8.82 -0.61
CA ILE A 38 4.05 8.56 -1.97
C ILE A 38 4.89 9.76 -2.46
N PRO A 39 6.02 9.53 -3.16
CA PRO A 39 6.78 10.63 -3.75
C PRO A 39 5.91 11.44 -4.71
N GLN A 40 6.04 12.77 -4.66
CA GLN A 40 5.17 13.69 -5.41
C GLN A 40 5.22 13.48 -6.95
N SER A 41 6.28 12.85 -7.46
CA SER A 41 6.41 12.47 -8.87
C SER A 41 5.34 11.48 -9.36
N TYR A 42 4.81 10.63 -8.47
CA TYR A 42 3.79 9.63 -8.82
C TYR A 42 2.37 10.21 -8.84
N LEU A 43 2.13 11.32 -8.13
CA LEU A 43 0.81 11.93 -7.99
C LEU A 43 0.79 13.32 -8.65
N ARG A 44 0.92 13.34 -9.98
CA ARG A 44 1.04 14.56 -10.81
C ARG A 44 -0.14 15.56 -10.70
N SER A 45 -1.22 15.20 -10.02
CA SER A 45 -2.35 16.08 -9.72
C SER A 45 -2.98 15.67 -8.39
N PHE A 46 -2.59 16.32 -7.29
CA PHE A 46 -3.05 15.97 -5.94
C PHE A 46 -4.56 16.21 -5.73
N ASP A 47 -5.17 17.08 -6.53
CA ASP A 47 -6.51 17.60 -6.25
C ASP A 47 -7.65 16.61 -6.55
N LYS A 48 -7.45 15.61 -7.43
CA LYS A 48 -8.50 14.66 -7.84
C LYS A 48 -7.97 13.27 -8.23
N VAL A 49 -7.17 12.64 -7.38
CA VAL A 49 -6.77 11.23 -7.59
C VAL A 49 -7.80 10.31 -6.93
N PRO A 50 -8.38 9.32 -7.64
CA PRO A 50 -9.27 8.36 -7.01
C PRO A 50 -8.51 7.50 -5.99
N ALA A 51 -9.18 7.12 -4.89
CA ALA A 51 -8.57 6.31 -3.83
C ALA A 51 -7.95 5.01 -4.34
N SER A 52 -8.55 4.38 -5.37
CA SER A 52 -8.00 3.19 -6.03
C SER A 52 -6.62 3.43 -6.65
N LYS A 53 -6.41 4.60 -7.26
CA LYS A 53 -5.13 4.96 -7.86
C LYS A 53 -4.09 5.29 -6.80
N ILE A 54 -4.49 5.97 -5.72
CA ILE A 54 -3.60 6.20 -4.57
C ILE A 54 -3.13 4.85 -3.99
N LEU A 55 -4.03 3.89 -3.82
CA LEU A 55 -3.69 2.55 -3.34
C LEU A 55 -2.75 1.81 -4.30
N GLU A 56 -3.02 1.87 -5.61
CA GLU A 56 -2.16 1.27 -6.64
C GLU A 56 -0.74 1.85 -6.59
N GLU A 57 -0.61 3.18 -6.61
CA GLU A 57 0.69 3.86 -6.54
C GLU A 57 1.42 3.59 -5.23
N THR A 58 0.69 3.47 -4.12
CA THR A 58 1.27 3.10 -2.82
C THR A 58 1.89 1.71 -2.88
N CYS A 59 1.16 0.72 -3.42
CA CYS A 59 1.66 -0.65 -3.56
C CYS A 59 2.90 -0.69 -4.47
N ASN A 60 2.86 0.00 -5.60
CA ASN A 60 3.99 0.10 -6.52
C ASN A 60 5.22 0.73 -5.85
N TYR A 61 5.02 1.78 -5.05
CA TYR A 61 6.11 2.43 -4.32
C TYR A 61 6.74 1.49 -3.28
N ILE A 62 5.94 0.73 -2.54
CA ILE A 62 6.44 -0.28 -1.59
C ILE A 62 7.24 -1.36 -2.33
N GLU A 63 6.75 -1.85 -3.46
CA GLU A 63 7.48 -2.86 -4.26
C GLU A 63 8.83 -2.33 -4.76
N ASN A 64 8.88 -1.07 -5.22
CA ASN A 64 10.12 -0.45 -5.64
C ASN A 64 11.09 -0.26 -4.46
N LEU A 65 10.60 0.18 -3.30
CA LEU A 65 11.43 0.30 -2.09
C LEU A 65 12.04 -1.04 -1.67
N HIS A 66 11.27 -2.14 -1.73
CA HIS A 66 11.82 -3.47 -1.45
C HIS A 66 12.95 -3.82 -2.42
N ARG A 67 12.75 -3.58 -3.72
CA ARG A 67 13.79 -3.84 -4.73
C ARG A 67 15.04 -2.99 -4.52
N ASP A 68 14.87 -1.72 -4.17
CA ASP A 68 15.98 -0.81 -3.91
C ASP A 68 16.77 -1.26 -2.68
N VAL A 69 16.07 -1.66 -1.61
CA VAL A 69 16.70 -2.21 -0.40
C VAL A 69 17.46 -3.50 -0.72
N ASP A 70 16.86 -4.42 -1.47
CA ASP A 70 17.51 -5.69 -1.84
C ASP A 70 18.77 -5.43 -2.69
N ASN A 71 18.68 -4.58 -3.71
CA ASN A 71 19.81 -4.22 -4.57
C ASN A 71 20.94 -3.51 -3.80
N LEU A 72 20.58 -2.58 -2.90
CA LEU A 72 21.57 -1.93 -2.04
C LEU A 72 22.22 -2.91 -1.07
N SER A 73 21.46 -3.86 -0.54
CA SER A 73 21.98 -4.92 0.34
C SER A 73 22.97 -5.81 -0.39
N ASP A 74 22.68 -6.20 -1.63
CA ASP A 74 23.58 -7.01 -2.46
C ASP A 74 24.88 -6.25 -2.76
N GLN A 75 24.78 -5.00 -3.23
CA GLN A 75 25.95 -4.15 -3.51
C GLN A 75 26.82 -3.94 -2.28
N LEU A 76 26.22 -3.74 -1.10
CA LEU A 76 26.97 -3.55 0.13
C LEU A 76 27.67 -4.83 0.57
N SER A 77 27.05 -5.99 0.34
CA SER A 77 27.63 -7.31 0.66
C SER A 77 28.84 -7.66 -0.22
N GLU A 78 29.00 -7.02 -1.37
CA GLU A 78 30.20 -7.15 -2.21
C GLU A 78 31.36 -6.25 -1.75
N VAL A 79 31.06 -5.18 -1.01
CA VAL A 79 32.05 -4.16 -0.61
C VAL A 79 32.52 -4.32 0.84
N LEU A 80 31.73 -4.98 1.69
CA LEU A 80 32.05 -5.30 3.09
C LEU A 80 32.56 -6.74 3.25
#